data_AF-A0A351ZVG9-F1
#
_entry.id   AF-A0A351ZVG9-F1
#
_cell.length_a   1.000
_cell.length_b   1.000
_cell.length_c   1.000
_cell.angle_alpha   90.00
_cell.angle_beta   90.00
_cell.angle_gamma   90.00
#
_symmetry.space_group_name_H-M   'P 1'
#
loop_
_entity.id
_entity.type
_entity.pdbx_description
1 polymer ?
#
loop_
_entity_poly.entity_id
_entity_poly.type
_entity_poly.pdbx_seq_one_letter_code
_entity_poly.pdbx_strand_id
1 'polypeptide(L)'
;WKVPLFAGTAAISAVMFFRNNAEFSTASDAYDKALADGSSGATVNLLLRRREVFRDNRDLSAVVFLITYALAAVDAYVGAELYSFDTGEKLSMNLGPTRSQQMALGLTMTW
;
A
#
# COMPACT_ATOMS: atom_id res chain seq x y z
N TRP A 1 11.95 0.29 5.05
CA TRP A 1 11.73 1.74 5.16
C TRP A 1 10.31 2.18 4.78
N LYS A 2 9.61 1.50 3.85
CA LYS A 2 8.22 1.81 3.48
C LYS A 2 7.16 1.30 4.49
N VAL A 3 7.50 0.27 5.26
CA VAL A 3 6.59 -0.38 6.22
C VAL A 3 5.95 0.60 7.21
N PRO A 4 6.67 1.55 7.86
CA PRO A 4 6.04 2.49 8.78
C PRO A 4 4.95 3.36 8.14
N LEU A 5 5.10 3.68 6.84
CA LEU A 5 4.11 4.47 6.12
C LEU A 5 2.80 3.69 5.95
N PHE A 6 2.87 2.46 5.43
CA PHE A 6 1.69 1.61 5.24
C PHE A 6 1.03 1.23 6.57
N ALA A 7 1.83 0.92 7.60
CA ALA A 7 1.31 0.62 8.93
C ALA A 7 0.62 1.84 9.55
N GLY A 8 1.19 3.04 9.38
CA GLY A 8 0.61 4.29 9.88
C GLY A 8 -0.73 4.61 9.22
N THR A 9 -0.80 4.55 7.89
CA THR A 9 -2.06 4.83 7.17
C THR A 9 -3.12 3.77 7.43
N ALA A 10 -2.73 2.49 7.52
CA ALA A 10 -3.63 1.40 7.92
C ALA A 10 -4.17 1.61 9.34
N ALA A 11 -3.33 1.99 10.30
CA ALA A 11 -3.76 2.25 11.67
C ALA A 11 -4.72 3.45 11.75
N ILE A 12 -4.39 4.56 11.07
CA ILE A 12 -5.25 5.76 11.05
C ILE A 12 -6.62 5.45 10.42
N SER A 13 -6.65 4.77 9.28
CA SER A 13 -7.90 4.40 8.61
C SER A 13 -8.72 3.41 9.43
N ALA A 14 -8.09 2.44 10.10
CA ALA A 14 -8.79 1.53 11.02
C ALA A 14 -9.42 2.28 12.20
N VAL A 15 -8.68 3.18 12.86
CA VAL A 15 -9.23 4.01 13.94
C VAL A 15 -10.39 4.88 13.45
N MET A 16 -10.25 5.50 12.27
CA MET A 16 -11.33 6.28 11.67
C MET A 16 -12.55 5.41 11.35
N PHE A 17 -12.37 4.20 10.84
CA PHE A 17 -13.45 3.27 10.57
C PHE A 17 -14.26 2.96 11.85
N PHE A 18 -13.59 2.55 12.93
CA PHE A 18 -14.28 2.20 14.18
C PHE A 18 -14.99 3.40 14.81
N ARG A 19 -14.35 4.57 14.79
CA ARG A 19 -14.96 5.82 15.32
C ARG A 19 -16.20 6.21 14.52
N ASN A 20 -16.11 6.23 13.19
CA ASN A 20 -17.27 6.55 12.35
C ASN A 20 -18.37 5.50 12.46
N ASN A 21 -18.02 4.23 12.65
CA ASN A 21 -19.02 3.18 12.86
C ASN A 21 -19.79 3.35 14.19
N ALA A 22 -19.11 3.72 15.28
CA ALA A 22 -19.75 3.99 16.57
C ALA A 22 -20.67 5.22 16.49
N GLU A 23 -20.22 6.30 15.84
CA GLU A 23 -21.02 7.50 15.61
C GLU A 23 -22.21 7.22 14.68
N PHE A 24 -22.03 6.38 13.65
CA PHE A 24 -23.11 5.94 12.78
C PHE A 24 -24.21 5.20 13.56
N SER A 25 -23.83 4.27 14.44
CA SER A 25 -24.81 3.57 15.30
C SER A 25 -25.60 4.57 16.15
N THR A 26 -24.90 5.48 16.81
CA THR A 26 -25.53 6.51 17.66
C THR A 26 -26.44 7.44 16.86
N ALA A 27 -26.02 7.84 15.65
CA ALA A 27 -26.81 8.68 14.76
C ALA A 27 -28.03 7.94 14.19
N SER A 28 -27.91 6.64 13.92
CA SER A 28 -29.04 5.81 13.48
C SER A 28 -30.08 5.68 14.60
N ASP A 29 -29.64 5.39 15.84
CA ASP A 29 -30.55 5.31 16.99
C ASP A 29 -31.29 6.62 17.24
N ALA A 30 -30.61 7.76 17.07
CA ALA A 30 -31.23 9.08 17.20
C ALA A 30 -32.26 9.35 16.08
N TYR A 31 -31.95 8.96 14.84
CA TYR A 31 -32.86 9.07 13.72
C TYR A 31 -34.11 8.20 13.91
N ASP A 32 -33.94 6.95 14.32
CA ASP A 32 -35.03 6.00 14.54
C ASP A 32 -35.96 6.45 15.67
N LYS A 33 -35.39 6.99 16.76
CA LYS A 33 -36.16 7.63 17.85
C LYS A 33 -36.96 8.83 17.36
N ALA A 34 -36.33 9.74 16.62
CA ALA A 34 -37.02 10.92 16.10
C ALA A 34 -38.18 10.55 15.16
N LEU A 35 -38.03 9.47 14.38
CA LEU A 35 -39.07 8.94 13.52
C LEU A 35 -40.23 8.33 14.33
N ALA A 36 -39.90 7.54 15.37
CA ALA A 36 -40.89 6.94 16.27
C ALA A 36 -41.68 7.98 17.08
N ASP A 37 -41.01 9.05 17.52
CA ASP A 37 -41.61 10.14 18.30
C ASP A 37 -42.47 11.10 17.45
N GLY A 38 -42.52 10.90 16.12
CA GLY A 38 -43.25 11.78 15.21
C GLY A 38 -42.66 13.19 15.14
N SER A 39 -41.34 13.31 15.29
CA SER A 39 -40.63 14.59 15.25
C SER A 39 -40.84 15.33 13.93
N SER A 40 -40.65 16.65 13.94
CA SER A 40 -40.78 17.47 12.73
C SER A 40 -39.89 16.97 11.59
N GLY A 41 -40.36 17.08 10.35
CA GLY A 41 -39.59 16.65 9.17
C GLY A 41 -38.23 17.34 9.04
N ALA A 42 -38.09 18.56 9.56
CA ALA A 42 -36.80 19.26 9.62
C ALA A 42 -35.80 18.55 10.55
N THR A 43 -36.26 18.13 11.74
CA THR A 43 -35.44 17.38 12.71
C THR A 43 -35.03 16.03 12.14
N VAL A 44 -35.97 15.30 11.54
CA VAL A 44 -35.71 13.98 10.92
C VAL A 44 -34.68 14.11 9.79
N ASN A 45 -34.82 15.11 8.92
CA ASN A 45 -33.87 15.35 7.83
C ASN A 45 -32.46 15.73 8.33
N LEU A 46 -32.35 16.48 9.42
CA LEU A 46 -31.06 16.81 10.03
C LEU A 46 -30.36 15.55 10.54
N LEU A 47 -31.11 14.69 11.26
CA LEU A 47 -30.58 13.44 11.80
C LEU A 47 -30.22 12.44 10.71
N LEU A 48 -31.02 12.37 9.65
CA LEU A 48 -30.71 11.57 8.46
C LEU A 48 -29.38 12.01 7.85
N ARG A 49 -29.19 13.31 7.58
CA ARG A 49 -27.91 13.82 7.05
C ARG A 49 -26.73 13.49 7.95
N ARG A 50 -26.89 13.61 9.27
CA ARG A 50 -25.84 13.26 10.23
C ARG A 50 -25.47 11.77 10.15
N ARG A 51 -26.47 10.88 10.08
CA ARG A 51 -26.28 9.44 9.89
C ARG A 51 -25.54 9.14 8.59
N GLU A 52 -25.96 9.74 7.48
CA GLU A 52 -25.33 9.51 6.17
C GLU A 52 -23.86 9.95 6.14
N VAL A 53 -23.51 11.09 6.76
CA VAL A 53 -22.11 11.54 6.86
C VAL A 53 -21.23 10.50 7.55
N PHE A 54 -21.68 9.90 8.66
CA PHE A 54 -20.91 8.88 9.35
C PHE A 54 -20.84 7.55 8.58
N ARG A 55 -21.91 7.20 7.84
CA ARG A 55 -21.91 6.05 6.93
C ARG A 55 -20.84 6.22 5.85
N ASP A 56 -20.87 7.35 5.15
CA ASP A 56 -19.95 7.63 4.06
C ASP A 56 -18.49 7.73 4.54
N ASN A 57 -18.25 8.33 5.71
CA ASN A 57 -16.91 8.41 6.30
C ASN A 57 -16.36 7.04 6.74
N ARG A 58 -17.21 6.16 7.27
CA ARG A 58 -16.83 4.77 7.60
C ARG A 58 -16.45 4.02 6.34
N ASP A 59 -17.29 4.11 5.31
CA ASP A 59 -17.08 3.41 4.05
C ASP A 59 -15.81 3.92 3.33
N LEU A 60 -15.58 5.25 3.34
CA LEU A 60 -14.32 5.85 2.87
C LEU A 60 -13.10 5.34 3.65
N SER A 61 -13.19 5.27 4.98
CA SER A 61 -12.11 4.76 5.83
C SER A 61 -11.78 3.30 5.49
N ALA A 62 -12.79 2.47 5.25
CA ALA A 62 -12.61 1.09 4.80
C ALA A 62 -11.91 1.02 3.43
N VAL A 63 -12.32 1.85 2.47
CA VAL A 63 -11.69 1.92 1.15
C VAL A 63 -10.22 2.32 1.24
N VAL A 64 -9.89 3.34 2.03
CA VAL A 64 -8.50 3.79 2.24
C VAL A 64 -7.66 2.68 2.88
N PHE A 65 -8.21 1.94 3.83
CA PHE A 65 -7.56 0.79 4.44
C PHE A 65 -7.28 -0.31 3.39
N LEU A 66 -8.26 -0.66 2.57
CA LEU A 66 -8.12 -1.69 1.53
C LEU A 66 -7.09 -1.31 0.47
N ILE A 67 -7.09 -0.05 0.03
CA ILE A 67 -6.08 0.45 -0.93
C ILE A 67 -4.68 0.40 -0.31
N THR A 68 -4.54 0.84 0.94
CA THR A 68 -3.26 0.77 1.67
C THR A 68 -2.75 -0.67 1.75
N TYR A 69 -3.64 -1.61 2.09
CA TYR A 69 -3.30 -3.03 2.17
C TYR A 69 -2.88 -3.61 0.82
N ALA A 70 -3.60 -3.29 -0.26
CA ALA A 70 -3.25 -3.72 -1.60
C ALA A 70 -1.87 -3.21 -2.04
N LEU A 71 -1.56 -1.95 -1.79
CA LEU A 71 -0.25 -1.37 -2.09
C LEU A 71 0.88 -2.04 -1.28
N ALA A 72 0.64 -2.29 0.02
CA ALA A 72 1.60 -2.98 0.86
C ALA A 72 1.85 -4.43 0.39
N ALA A 73 0.80 -5.14 -0.05
CA ALA A 73 0.90 -6.49 -0.58
C ALA A 73 1.71 -6.53 -1.89
N VAL A 74 1.48 -5.58 -2.80
CA VAL A 74 2.26 -5.47 -4.05
C VAL A 74 3.73 -5.19 -3.77
N ASP A 75 4.04 -4.26 -2.86
CA ASP A 75 5.43 -3.94 -2.47
C ASP A 75 6.14 -5.18 -1.88
N ALA A 76 5.44 -5.96 -1.06
CA ALA A 76 5.95 -7.21 -0.50
C ALA A 76 6.17 -8.30 -1.56
N TYR A 77 5.22 -8.47 -2.49
CA TYR A 77 5.30 -9.46 -3.55
C TYR A 77 6.50 -9.20 -4.47
N VAL A 78 6.67 -7.95 -4.95
CA VAL A 78 7.80 -7.58 -5.81
C VAL A 78 9.13 -7.74 -5.08
N GLY A 79 9.20 -7.39 -3.79
CA GLY A 79 10.39 -7.60 -2.97
C GLY A 79 10.77 -9.08 -2.84
N ALA A 80 9.78 -9.96 -2.64
CA ALA A 80 10.00 -11.39 -2.57
C ALA A 80 10.46 -11.99 -3.91
N GLU A 81 9.83 -11.56 -5.02
CA GLU A 81 10.22 -12.00 -6.36
C GLU A 81 11.67 -11.61 -6.68
N LEU A 82 12.06 -10.36 -6.43
CA LEU A 82 13.43 -9.87 -6.61
C LEU A 82 14.44 -10.54 -5.69
N TYR A 83 14.05 -11.00 -4.49
CA TYR A 83 14.94 -11.75 -3.62
C TYR A 83 15.26 -13.15 -4.17
N SER A 84 14.31 -13.75 -4.89
CA SER A 84 14.50 -15.05 -5.54
C SER A 84 15.30 -15.00 -6.85
N PHE A 85 15.49 -13.80 -7.42
CA PHE A 85 16.37 -13.60 -8.57
C PHE A 85 17.84 -13.76 -8.14
N ASP A 86 18.38 -14.95 -8.40
CA ASP A 86 19.78 -15.31 -8.16
C ASP A 86 20.73 -14.49 -9.07
N THR A 87 21.45 -13.53 -8.49
CA THR A 87 22.61 -12.88 -9.13
C THR A 87 23.89 -13.68 -8.87
N GLY A 88 23.89 -14.97 -9.21
CA GLY A 88 25.11 -15.78 -9.18
C GLY A 88 26.18 -15.15 -10.08
N GLU A 89 27.32 -14.79 -9.49
CA GLU A 89 28.48 -14.15 -10.13
C GLU A 89 29.03 -14.98 -11.31
N LYS A 90 28.41 -14.86 -12.50
CA LYS A 90 29.01 -15.29 -13.79
C LYS A 90 28.71 -14.36 -14.95
N LEU A 91 28.39 -13.09 -14.68
CA LEU A 91 28.33 -12.07 -15.73
C LEU A 91 29.34 -10.94 -15.48
N SER A 92 30.62 -11.28 -15.43
CA SER A 92 31.68 -10.31 -15.70
C SER A 92 31.77 -10.10 -17.22
N MET A 93 31.23 -8.99 -17.73
CA MET A 93 31.55 -8.53 -19.09
C MET A 93 32.97 -7.93 -19.08
N ASN A 94 33.97 -8.76 -19.37
CA ASN A 94 35.36 -8.29 -19.53
C ASN A 94 35.54 -7.77 -20.96
N LEU A 95 35.06 -6.55 -21.22
CA LEU A 95 35.37 -5.79 -22.44
C LEU A 95 36.74 -5.11 -22.27
N GLY A 96 37.80 -5.92 -22.21
CA GLY A 96 39.18 -5.45 -22.32
C GLY A 96 39.63 -5.48 -23.79
N PRO A 97 40.45 -4.52 -24.27
CA PRO A 97 40.92 -4.53 -25.65
C PRO A 97 41.79 -5.76 -25.89
N THR A 98 41.41 -6.60 -26.86
CA THR A 98 42.28 -7.67 -27.38
C THR A 98 43.46 -7.01 -28.10
N ARG A 99 44.57 -6.78 -27.39
CA ARG A 99 45.84 -6.36 -27.98
C ARG A 99 46.35 -7.46 -28.91
N SER A 100 46.08 -7.28 -30.19
CA SER A 100 47.00 -7.44 -31.31
C SER A 100 48.30 -8.22 -31.02
N GLN A 101 48.48 -9.32 -31.77
CA GLN A 101 49.73 -9.67 -32.46
C GLN A 101 50.90 -8.71 -32.20
N GLN A 102 51.87 -9.10 -31.38
CA GLN A 102 53.25 -8.65 -31.56
C GLN A 102 54.21 -9.83 -31.41
N MET A 103 54.95 -10.01 -32.47
CA MET A 103 55.85 -11.12 -32.79
C MET A 103 57.02 -11.20 -31.80
N ALA A 104 57.33 -12.40 -31.34
CA ALA A 104 58.66 -12.71 -30.80
C ALA A 104 59.23 -13.88 -31.61
N LEU A 105 60.01 -13.55 -32.66
CA LEU A 105 60.90 -14.49 -33.33
C LEU A 105 62.03 -14.84 -32.35
N GLY A 106 61.89 -15.95 -31.64
CA GLY A 106 62.99 -16.54 -30.87
C GLY A 106 63.80 -17.49 -31.75
N LEU A 107 64.94 -17.03 -32.28
CA LEU A 107 65.96 -17.93 -32.81
C LEU A 107 66.73 -18.55 -31.65
N THR A 108 66.70 -19.87 -31.52
CA THR A 108 67.59 -20.60 -30.60
C THR A 108 68.59 -21.40 -31.44
N MET A 109 69.88 -21.11 -31.29
CA MET A 109 70.97 -21.96 -31.77
C MET A 109 71.49 -22.79 -30.60
N THR A 110 71.51 -24.10 -30.78
CA THR A 110 72.20 -25.04 -29.90
C THR A 110 73.50 -25.46 -30.58
N TRP A 111 74.61 -25.37 -29.85
CA TRP A 111 75.94 -25.83 -30.30
C TRP A 111 76.04 -27.35 -30.34
#